data_AF-A0A2E7RJ63-F1
#
_entry.id   AF-A0A2E7RJ63-F1
#
_cell.length_a   1.000
_cell.length_b   1.000
_cell.length_c   1.000
_cell.angle_alpha   90.00
_cell.angle_beta   90.00
_cell.angle_gamma   90.00
#
_symmetry.space_group_name_H-M   'P 1'
#
loop_
_entity.id
_entity.type
_entity.pdbx_description
1 polymer ?
#
loop_
_entity_poly.entity_id
_entity_poly.type
_entity_poly.pdbx_seq_one_letter_code
_entity_poly.pdbx_strand_id
1 'polypeptide(L)'
;MATIRAEVRRKLELLERYRSIRQEEILEEMRFRAERELGEGRFPWKGEFRPKTEIEELYKRRKRWGIRFTVDLALVSACLAAIVWAGPFLIRLLLPR
;
A
#
# COMPACT_ATOMS: atom_id res chain seq x y z
N MET A 1 -9.90 -15.37 -52.63
CA MET A 1 -10.01 -15.98 -51.29
C MET A 1 -9.14 -15.20 -50.33
N ALA A 2 -9.72 -14.49 -49.34
CA ALA A 2 -8.92 -13.92 -48.27
C ALA A 2 -8.27 -15.08 -47.51
N THR A 3 -6.94 -15.06 -47.39
CA THR A 3 -6.24 -16.07 -46.59
C THR A 3 -6.73 -15.98 -45.15
N ILE A 4 -6.87 -17.12 -44.47
CA ILE A 4 -7.31 -17.21 -43.07
C ILE A 4 -6.58 -16.18 -42.18
N ARG A 5 -5.29 -15.95 -42.46
CA ARG A 5 -4.44 -14.95 -41.80
C ARG A 5 -4.96 -13.51 -41.91
N ALA A 6 -5.47 -13.11 -43.08
CA ALA A 6 -6.01 -11.77 -43.33
C ALA A 6 -7.37 -11.55 -42.64
N GLU A 7 -8.14 -12.62 -42.43
CA GLU A 7 -9.39 -12.54 -41.67
C GLU A 7 -9.14 -12.49 -40.16
N VAL A 8 -8.18 -13.27 -39.65
CA VAL A 8 -7.74 -13.22 -38.25
C VAL A 8 -7.23 -11.82 -37.88
N ARG A 9 -6.40 -11.21 -38.73
CA ARG A 9 -5.86 -9.86 -38.48
C ARG A 9 -6.96 -8.81 -38.38
N ARG A 10 -7.96 -8.85 -39.27
CA ARG A 10 -9.13 -7.95 -39.22
C ARG A 10 -9.95 -8.13 -37.95
N LYS A 11 -10.15 -9.38 -37.50
CA LYS A 11 -10.87 -9.66 -36.25
C LYS A 11 -10.10 -9.13 -35.03
N LEU A 12 -8.78 -9.28 -35.00
CA LEU A 12 -7.93 -8.72 -33.94
C LEU A 12 -8.00 -7.19 -33.90
N GLU A 13 -7.87 -6.53 -35.06
CA GLU A 13 -7.99 -5.06 -35.15
C GLU A 13 -9.35 -4.56 -34.66
N LEU A 14 -10.44 -5.27 -34.98
CA LEU A 14 -11.77 -4.95 -34.46
C LEU A 14 -11.84 -5.11 -32.94
N LEU A 15 -11.31 -6.21 -32.39
CA LEU A 15 -11.29 -6.44 -30.94
C LEU A 15 -10.47 -5.39 -30.20
N GLU A 16 -9.34 -4.96 -30.76
CA GLU A 16 -8.52 -3.89 -30.18
C GLU A 16 -9.28 -2.56 -30.13
N ARG A 17 -9.98 -2.20 -31.22
CA ARG A 17 -10.83 -1.00 -31.24
C ARG A 17 -12.00 -1.08 -30.24
N TYR A 18 -12.68 -2.22 -30.17
CA TYR A 18 -13.74 -2.42 -29.17
C TYR A 18 -13.20 -2.32 -27.75
N ARG A 19 -12.01 -2.87 -27.50
CA ARG A 19 -11.34 -2.78 -26.21
C ARG A 19 -10.99 -1.33 -25.86
N SER A 20 -10.45 -0.55 -26.82
CA SER A 20 -10.10 0.84 -26.56
C SER A 20 -11.32 1.69 -26.27
N ILE A 21 -12.38 1.57 -27.09
CA ILE A 21 -13.64 2.31 -26.88
C ILE A 21 -14.22 1.96 -25.50
N ARG A 22 -14.29 0.67 -25.16
CA ARG A 22 -14.83 0.25 -23.87
C ARG A 22 -13.98 0.72 -22.69
N GLN A 23 -12.66 0.80 -22.87
CA GLN A 23 -11.77 1.37 -21.85
C GLN A 23 -12.02 2.87 -21.67
N GLU A 24 -12.23 3.61 -22.74
CA GLU A 24 -12.57 5.04 -22.68
C GLU A 24 -13.89 5.28 -21.96
N GLU A 25 -14.94 4.53 -22.30
CA GLU A 25 -16.25 4.60 -21.62
C GLU A 25 -16.12 4.34 -20.11
N ILE A 26 -15.38 3.30 -19.72
CA ILE A 26 -15.14 2.98 -18.32
C ILE A 26 -14.36 4.10 -17.62
N LEU A 27 -13.35 4.68 -18.29
CA LEU A 27 -12.55 5.77 -17.73
C LEU A 27 -13.39 7.05 -17.55
N GLU A 28 -14.28 7.36 -18.49
CA GLU A 28 -15.21 8.47 -18.36
C GLU A 28 -16.16 8.28 -17.17
N GLU A 29 -16.74 7.10 -17.01
CA GLU A 29 -17.60 6.78 -15.87
C GLU A 29 -16.83 6.92 -14.53
N MET A 30 -15.60 6.41 -14.47
CA MET A 30 -14.77 6.54 -13.27
C MET A 30 -14.39 7.99 -12.98
N ARG A 31 -14.09 8.80 -14.01
CA ARG A 31 -13.80 10.24 -13.85
C ARG A 31 -15.00 10.97 -13.30
N PHE A 32 -16.17 10.77 -13.89
CA PHE A 32 -17.42 11.39 -13.44
C PHE A 32 -17.71 11.05 -11.98
N ARG A 33 -17.57 9.76 -11.61
CA ARG A 33 -17.72 9.33 -10.22
C ARG A 33 -16.72 9.99 -9.29
N ALA A 34 -15.46 10.09 -9.69
CA ALA A 34 -14.41 10.70 -8.89
C ALA A 34 -14.66 12.20 -8.67
N GLU A 35 -15.10 12.94 -9.70
CA GLU A 35 -15.44 14.36 -9.60
C GLU A 35 -16.61 14.60 -8.65
N ARG A 36 -17.64 13.74 -8.71
CA ARG A 36 -18.77 13.80 -7.79
C ARG A 36 -18.35 13.58 -6.33
N GLU A 37 -17.59 12.52 -6.07
CA GLU A 37 -17.11 12.20 -4.72
C GLU A 37 -16.18 13.31 -4.17
N LEU A 38 -15.35 13.92 -5.03
CA LEU A 38 -14.55 15.08 -4.68
C LEU A 38 -15.42 16.29 -4.30
N GLY A 39 -16.51 16.52 -5.04
CA GLY A 39 -17.51 17.54 -4.69
C GLY A 39 -18.19 17.28 -3.34
N GLU A 40 -18.36 16.02 -2.97
CA GLU A 40 -18.85 15.57 -1.65
C GLU A 40 -17.75 15.59 -0.57
N GLY A 41 -16.54 16.06 -0.88
CA GLY A 41 -15.41 16.14 0.05
C GLY A 41 -14.78 14.79 0.41
N ARG A 42 -15.01 13.77 -0.42
CA ARG A 42 -14.46 12.42 -0.29
C ARG A 42 -13.32 12.23 -1.27
N PHE A 43 -12.23 11.66 -0.79
CA PHE A 43 -10.98 11.52 -1.53
C PHE A 43 -10.66 10.03 -1.74
N PRO A 44 -10.01 9.68 -2.87
CA PRO A 44 -9.62 8.31 -3.13
C PRO A 44 -8.53 7.88 -2.15
N TRP A 45 -8.82 6.82 -1.40
CA TRP A 45 -7.95 6.24 -0.39
C TRP A 45 -8.04 4.71 -0.41
N LYS A 46 -6.95 4.05 -0.84
CA LYS A 46 -6.84 2.57 -0.84
C LYS A 46 -7.98 1.82 -1.54
N GLY A 47 -8.51 2.39 -2.63
CA GLY A 47 -9.58 1.78 -3.43
C GLY A 47 -10.99 2.23 -3.06
N GLU A 48 -11.14 3.07 -2.05
CA GLU A 48 -12.44 3.62 -1.61
C GLU A 48 -12.39 5.14 -1.53
N PHE A 49 -13.53 5.80 -1.69
CA PHE A 49 -13.65 7.23 -1.42
C PHE A 49 -13.97 7.44 0.06
N ARG A 50 -13.12 8.21 0.75
CA ARG A 50 -13.26 8.48 2.19
C ARG A 50 -13.17 9.98 2.47
N PRO A 51 -13.94 10.51 3.43
CA PRO A 51 -13.79 11.90 3.83
C PRO A 51 -12.39 12.18 4.36
N LYS A 52 -11.91 13.41 4.17
CA LYS A 52 -10.57 13.83 4.60
C LYS A 52 -10.31 13.56 6.09
N THR A 53 -11.30 13.78 6.94
CA THR A 53 -11.22 13.56 8.39
C THR A 53 -10.90 12.11 8.74
N GLU A 54 -11.56 11.15 8.08
CA GLU A 54 -11.30 9.73 8.29
C GLU A 54 -9.88 9.35 7.84
N ILE A 55 -9.43 9.88 6.71
CA ILE A 55 -8.06 9.67 6.22
C ILE A 55 -7.04 10.19 7.24
N GLU A 56 -7.25 11.40 7.76
CA GLU A 56 -6.39 11.99 8.79
C GLU A 56 -6.37 11.17 10.09
N GLU A 57 -7.52 10.65 10.52
CA GLU A 57 -7.60 9.76 11.68
C GLU A 57 -6.81 8.46 11.48
N LEU A 58 -6.91 7.86 10.29
CA LEU A 58 -6.14 6.66 9.93
C LEU A 58 -4.63 6.95 9.96
N TYR A 59 -4.21 8.11 9.47
CA TYR A 59 -2.82 8.55 9.58
C TYR A 59 -2.38 8.73 11.04
N LYS A 60 -3.19 9.39 11.87
CA LYS A 60 -2.91 9.55 13.31
C LYS A 60 -2.80 8.21 14.01
N ARG A 61 -3.69 7.25 13.69
CA ARG A 61 -3.60 5.87 14.21
C ARG A 61 -2.30 5.23 13.79
N ARG A 62 -1.96 5.23 12.50
CA ARG A 62 -0.70 4.67 11.99
C ARG A 62 0.52 5.28 12.67
N LYS A 63 0.55 6.61 12.85
CA LYS A 63 1.66 7.30 13.53
C LYS A 63 1.83 6.82 14.97
N ARG A 64 0.73 6.65 15.72
CA ARG A 64 0.78 6.11 17.09
C ARG A 64 1.37 4.71 17.15
N TRP A 65 0.98 3.83 16.21
CA TRP A 65 1.56 2.49 16.12
C TRP A 65 3.06 2.52 15.77
N GLY A 66 3.46 3.39 14.84
CA GLY A 66 4.88 3.58 14.50
C GLY A 66 5.70 4.03 15.70
N ILE A 67 5.21 4.98 16.49
CA ILE A 67 5.88 5.46 17.70
C ILE A 67 6.02 4.33 18.72
N ARG A 68 4.95 3.59 19.00
CA ARG A 68 5.00 2.44 19.94
C ARG A 68 6.02 1.41 19.48
N PHE A 69 5.98 1.03 18.20
CA PHE A 69 6.95 0.09 17.65
C PHE A 69 8.40 0.58 17.79
N THR A 70 8.67 1.86 17.52
CA THR A 70 10.03 2.42 17.68
C THR A 70 10.49 2.41 19.15
N VAL A 71 9.58 2.68 20.09
CA VAL A 71 9.88 2.64 21.52
C VAL A 71 10.15 1.21 21.97
N ASP A 72 9.28 0.26 21.57
CA ASP A 72 9.43 -1.15 21.91
C ASP A 72 10.75 -1.71 21.33
N LEU A 73 11.07 -1.37 20.08
CA LEU A 73 12.32 -1.76 19.44
C LEU A 73 13.54 -1.16 20.16
N ALA A 74 13.47 0.10 20.57
CA ALA A 74 14.54 0.75 21.34
C ALA A 74 14.72 0.12 22.73
N LEU A 75 13.62 -0.28 23.38
CA LEU A 75 13.66 -0.95 24.67
C LEU A 75 14.31 -2.33 24.55
N VAL A 76 13.90 -3.11 23.54
CA VAL A 76 14.46 -4.45 23.27
C VAL A 76 15.94 -4.35 22.93
N SER A 77 16.35 -3.38 22.10
CA SER A 77 17.76 -3.18 21.76
C SER A 77 18.59 -2.76 22.96
N ALA A 78 18.07 -1.90 23.84
CA ALA A 78 18.72 -1.52 25.08
C ALA A 78 18.88 -2.71 26.03
N CYS A 79 17.85 -3.55 26.19
CA CYS A 79 17.93 -4.77 27.00
C CYS A 79 18.98 -5.76 26.45
N LEU A 80 19.02 -5.97 25.14
CA LEU A 80 20.03 -6.83 24.51
C LEU A 80 21.44 -6.26 24.70
N ALA A 81 21.62 -4.95 24.52
CA ALA A 81 22.91 -4.30 24.76
C ALA A 81 23.35 -4.46 26.23
N ALA A 82 22.44 -4.31 27.18
CA ALA A 82 22.71 -4.51 28.60
C ALA A 82 23.13 -5.96 28.91
N ILE A 83 22.48 -6.95 28.32
CA ILE A 83 22.86 -8.37 28.48
C ILE A 83 24.24 -8.63 27.89
N VAL A 84 24.53 -8.11 26.70
CA VAL A 84 25.84 -8.27 26.04
C VAL A 84 26.95 -7.61 26.87
N TRP A 85 26.69 -6.46 27.48
CA TRP A 85 27.65 -5.76 28.34
C TRP A 85 27.82 -6.42 29.72
N ALA A 86 26.73 -6.89 30.33
CA ALA A 86 26.74 -7.50 31.66
C ALA A 86 27.19 -8.97 31.64
N GLY A 87 27.00 -9.67 30.53
CA GLY A 87 27.36 -11.08 30.35
C GLY A 87 28.82 -11.38 30.68
N PRO A 88 29.81 -10.66 30.11
CA PRO A 88 31.23 -10.86 30.41
C PRO A 88 31.56 -10.65 31.91
N PHE A 89 30.86 -9.73 32.58
CA PHE A 89 31.07 -9.42 33.99
C PHE A 89 30.49 -10.52 34.89
N LEU A 90 29.30 -11.02 34.56
CA LEU A 90 28.65 -12.16 35.24
C LEU A 90 29.42 -13.47 35.05
N ILE A 91 29.95 -13.72 33.85
CA ILE A 91 30.79 -14.89 33.55
C ILE A 91 32.08 -14.84 34.40
N ARG A 92 32.69 -13.66 34.55
CA ARG A 92 33.88 -13.48 35.41
C ARG A 92 33.61 -13.65 36.91
N LEU A 93 32.39 -13.39 37.36
CA LEU A 93 31.99 -13.53 38.78
C LEU A 93 31.61 -14.98 39.13
N LEU A 94 31.03 -15.73 38.17
CA LEU A 94 30.52 -17.09 38.36
C LEU A 94 31.53 -18.19 38.01
N LEU A 95 32.60 -17.91 37.24
CA LEU A 95 33.69 -18.87 37.07
C LEU A 95 34.59 -18.86 38.32
N PRO A 96 34.77 -20.01 38.99
CA PRO A 96 35.77 -20.12 40.04
C PRO A 96 37.18 -20.00 39.43
N ARG A 97 38.09 -19.34 40.16
CA ARG A 97 39.52 -19.33 39.83
C ARG A 97 40.12 -20.73 39.90
#